data_AF-A0A6A6ZNV9-F1
#
_entry.id   AF-A0A6A6ZNV9-F1
#
_cell.length_a   1.000
_cell.length_b   1.000
_cell.length_c   1.000
_cell.angle_alpha   90.00
_cell.angle_beta   90.00
_cell.angle_gamma   90.00
#
_symmetry.space_group_name_H-M   'P 1'
#
loop_
_entity.id
_entity.type
_entity.pdbx_description
1 polymer ?
#
loop_
_entity_poly.entity_id
_entity_poly.type
_entity_poly.pdbx_seq_one_letter_code
_entity_poly.pdbx_strand_id
1 'polypeptide(L)'
;MPNPTCPTVIPILSATGEYKSPDTKTTTRTNFTDFSLRFQHAPDAHPAYTHLFVTHQHLAKLLIEHPAMRPNKEQTFCTPAKTHSRHLDPRDPYSSPMFSDVMGRTLQAKVLTVDETGQLDEMNASVGYRDDDGEFGDEIEKLANRLDVCSGGCAACGRDRRGGGRGMIVCARWKGEKYCEAEWKRERWKEHKKGCRSDVGAVA
;
A
#
# COMPACT_ATOMS: atom_id res chain seq x y z
N MET A 1 23.99 15.44 3.03
CA MET A 1 23.73 15.11 4.45
C MET A 1 22.39 15.73 4.83
N PRO A 2 21.46 14.99 5.46
CA PRO A 2 20.17 15.55 5.85
C PRO A 2 20.35 16.67 6.88
N ASN A 3 19.57 17.74 6.73
CA ASN A 3 19.63 18.95 7.52
C ASN A 3 19.22 18.63 8.99
N PRO A 4 20.05 18.94 10.02
CA PRO A 4 19.89 18.46 11.40
C PRO A 4 18.67 18.98 12.17
N THR A 5 17.79 19.76 11.54
CA THR A 5 16.59 20.35 12.16
C THR A 5 15.29 19.62 11.82
N CYS A 6 15.32 18.58 11.00
CA CYS A 6 14.11 17.85 10.62
C CYS A 6 13.83 16.70 11.61
N PRO A 7 12.65 16.64 12.25
CA PRO A 7 12.35 15.62 13.25
C PRO A 7 12.37 14.21 12.64
N THR A 8 12.85 13.22 13.40
CA THR A 8 12.95 11.81 12.97
C THR A 8 11.58 11.19 12.65
N VAL A 9 10.53 11.76 13.23
CA VAL A 9 9.13 11.36 13.08
C VAL A 9 8.29 12.62 12.91
N ILE A 10 7.33 12.60 11.99
CA ILE A 10 6.40 13.73 11.76
C ILE A 10 5.02 13.30 12.25
N PRO A 11 4.62 13.67 13.48
CA PRO A 11 3.34 13.25 14.04
C PRO A 11 2.18 14.02 13.38
N ILE A 12 1.05 13.33 13.18
CA ILE A 12 -0.24 13.99 12.95
C ILE A 12 -0.84 14.30 14.32
N LEU A 13 -0.87 15.58 14.70
CA LEU A 13 -1.37 16.01 16.02
C LEU A 13 -2.89 15.85 16.19
N SER A 14 -3.64 15.66 15.09
CA SER A 14 -5.05 15.26 15.05
C SER A 14 -5.51 15.09 13.59
N ALA A 15 -6.55 14.28 13.32
CA ALA A 15 -7.18 14.21 12.00
C ALA A 15 -8.01 15.47 11.72
N THR A 16 -7.34 16.62 11.66
CA THR A 16 -7.93 17.95 11.41
C THR A 16 -8.23 18.20 9.94
N GLY A 17 -7.90 17.25 9.06
CA GLY A 17 -8.01 17.43 7.62
C GLY A 17 -6.96 18.40 7.03
N GLU A 18 -6.06 18.96 7.84
CA GLU A 18 -4.99 19.82 7.37
C GLU A 18 -3.65 19.08 7.45
N TYR A 19 -3.30 18.41 6.35
CA TYR A 19 -1.97 17.85 6.15
C TYR A 19 -1.10 18.83 5.36
N LYS A 20 -0.07 19.41 6.00
CA LYS A 20 0.93 20.21 5.30
C LYS A 20 2.01 19.29 4.73
N SER A 21 1.78 18.81 3.51
CA SER A 21 2.85 18.22 2.70
C SER A 21 3.94 19.26 2.42
N PRO A 22 5.21 18.87 2.23
CA PRO A 22 6.24 19.77 1.76
C PRO A 22 5.82 20.46 0.45
N ASP A 23 6.13 21.75 0.31
CA ASP A 23 5.85 22.49 -0.93
C ASP A 23 6.68 21.91 -2.07
N THR A 24 6.01 21.40 -3.09
CA THR A 24 6.66 20.69 -4.18
C THR A 24 7.43 21.59 -5.14
N LYS A 25 7.20 22.92 -5.07
CA LYS A 25 7.97 23.91 -5.86
C LYS A 25 9.35 24.16 -5.26
N THR A 26 9.49 23.96 -3.96
CA THR A 26 10.69 24.32 -3.20
C THR A 26 11.38 23.09 -2.57
N THR A 27 10.70 21.94 -2.54
CA THR A 27 11.22 20.70 -1.96
C THR A 27 11.69 19.74 -3.06
N THR A 28 12.94 19.29 -2.98
CA THR A 28 13.46 18.19 -3.83
C THR A 28 12.65 16.91 -3.63
N ARG A 29 12.53 16.04 -4.63
CA ARG A 29 11.81 14.77 -4.47
C ARG A 29 12.49 13.85 -3.46
N THR A 30 13.81 13.93 -3.24
CA THR A 30 14.50 13.24 -2.12
C THR A 30 13.87 13.62 -0.78
N ASN A 31 13.84 14.92 -0.46
CA ASN A 31 13.30 15.42 0.81
C ASN A 31 11.79 15.14 0.93
N PHE A 32 11.05 15.23 -0.19
CA PHE A 32 9.63 14.90 -0.21
C PHE A 32 9.36 13.41 0.10
N THR A 33 10.20 12.53 -0.44
CA THR A 33 10.09 11.08 -0.26
C THR A 33 10.50 10.70 1.16
N ASP A 34 11.61 11.23 1.65
CA ASP A 34 12.07 11.04 3.01
C ASP A 34 11.06 11.57 4.05
N PHE A 35 10.42 12.71 3.78
CA PHE A 35 9.28 13.19 4.57
C PHE A 35 8.15 12.15 4.60
N SER A 36 7.78 11.62 3.43
CA SER A 36 6.66 10.67 3.30
C SER A 36 6.96 9.32 3.96
N LEU A 37 8.23 8.88 3.98
CA LEU A 37 8.68 7.67 4.68
C LEU A 37 8.74 7.85 6.20
N ARG A 38 8.91 9.08 6.70
CA ARG A 38 8.89 9.42 8.14
C ARG A 38 7.51 9.80 8.66
N PHE A 39 6.53 9.91 7.76
CA PHE A 39 5.16 10.31 8.10
C PHE A 39 4.45 9.20 8.87
N GLN A 40 3.63 9.56 9.87
CA GLN A 40 2.84 8.59 10.63
C GLN A 40 1.35 8.75 10.33
N HIS A 41 0.61 7.64 10.31
CA HIS A 41 -0.84 7.68 10.24
C HIS A 41 -1.44 8.23 11.55
N ALA A 42 -2.70 8.68 11.50
CA ALA A 42 -3.42 9.10 12.70
C ALA A 42 -3.56 7.93 13.70
N PRO A 43 -3.47 8.17 15.02
CA PRO A 43 -3.53 7.09 16.02
C PRO A 43 -4.88 6.38 16.07
N ASP A 44 -5.95 7.06 15.63
CA ASP A 44 -7.31 6.57 15.53
C ASP A 44 -7.71 6.18 14.09
N ALA A 45 -6.73 6.02 13.20
CA ALA A 45 -6.98 5.59 11.83
C ALA A 45 -7.60 4.18 11.78
N HIS A 46 -8.39 3.94 10.74
CA HIS A 46 -9.00 2.65 10.51
C HIS A 46 -7.92 1.56 10.32
N PRO A 47 -8.06 0.35 10.92
CA PRO A 47 -7.04 -0.69 10.84
C PRO A 47 -6.60 -1.05 9.41
N ALA A 48 -7.54 -1.10 8.46
CA ALA A 48 -7.23 -1.35 7.05
C ALA A 48 -6.36 -0.24 6.43
N TYR A 49 -6.62 1.03 6.77
CA TYR A 49 -5.79 2.15 6.34
C TYR A 49 -4.40 2.04 6.96
N THR A 50 -4.32 1.81 8.28
CA THR A 50 -3.05 1.64 9.00
C THR A 50 -2.19 0.54 8.40
N HIS A 51 -2.75 -0.65 8.14
CA HIS A 51 -2.01 -1.76 7.55
C HIS A 51 -1.47 -1.42 6.16
N LEU A 52 -2.31 -0.84 5.29
CA LEU A 52 -1.87 -0.44 3.95
C LEU A 52 -0.80 0.64 4.02
N PHE A 53 -0.99 1.65 4.85
CA PHE A 53 -0.06 2.76 5.03
C PHE A 53 1.33 2.25 5.46
N VAL A 54 1.39 1.44 6.51
CA VAL A 54 2.64 0.90 7.04
C VAL A 54 3.30 -0.07 6.05
N THR A 55 2.51 -0.96 5.43
CA THR A 55 3.04 -1.93 4.46
C THR A 55 3.60 -1.21 3.23
N HIS A 56 2.91 -0.19 2.71
CA HIS A 56 3.39 0.61 1.58
C HIS A 56 4.63 1.42 1.92
N GLN A 57 4.66 2.09 3.07
CA GLN A 57 5.87 2.83 3.47
C GLN A 57 7.08 1.91 3.57
N HIS A 58 6.91 0.73 4.14
CA HIS A 58 8.01 -0.22 4.27
C HIS A 58 8.46 -0.74 2.90
N LEU A 59 7.52 -1.17 2.05
CA LEU A 59 7.83 -1.64 0.71
C LEU A 59 8.49 -0.54 -0.14
N ALA A 60 7.99 0.69 -0.10
CA ALA A 60 8.56 1.82 -0.81
C ALA A 60 10.00 2.08 -0.36
N LYS A 61 10.29 2.00 0.95
CA LYS A 61 11.66 2.13 1.46
C LYS A 61 12.59 1.08 0.85
N LEU A 62 12.21 -0.19 0.90
CA LEU A 62 13.01 -1.29 0.35
C LEU A 62 13.25 -1.14 -1.14
N LEU A 63 12.21 -0.76 -1.91
CA LEU A 63 12.34 -0.50 -3.35
C LEU A 63 13.32 0.64 -3.63
N ILE A 64 13.23 1.75 -2.89
CA ILE A 64 14.12 2.93 -3.06
C ILE A 64 15.58 2.64 -2.66
N GLU A 65 15.77 1.73 -1.70
CA GLU A 65 17.08 1.30 -1.21
C GLU A 65 17.64 0.11 -2.01
N HIS A 66 16.85 -0.46 -2.93
CA HIS A 66 17.27 -1.58 -3.76
C HIS A 66 18.51 -1.23 -4.60
N PRO A 67 19.52 -2.12 -4.72
CA PRO A 67 20.73 -1.85 -5.49
C PRO A 67 20.47 -1.44 -6.94
N ALA A 68 19.45 -2.03 -7.57
CA ALA A 68 19.04 -1.71 -8.95
C ALA A 68 18.48 -0.29 -9.10
N MET A 69 17.93 0.30 -8.02
CA MET A 69 17.43 1.68 -8.06
C MET A 69 18.53 2.72 -7.94
N ARG A 70 19.76 2.35 -7.56
CA ARG A 70 20.87 3.27 -7.30
C ARG A 70 21.22 4.20 -8.48
N PRO A 71 21.32 3.73 -9.75
CA PRO A 71 21.57 4.61 -10.89
C PRO A 71 20.43 5.61 -11.14
N ASN A 72 19.19 5.14 -10.95
CA ASN A 72 17.97 5.92 -11.20
C ASN A 72 17.57 6.81 -10.03
N LYS A 73 18.16 6.59 -8.84
CA LYS A 73 17.83 7.29 -7.60
C LYS A 73 18.02 8.80 -7.78
N GLU A 74 19.22 9.21 -8.18
CA GLU A 74 19.54 10.63 -8.31
C GLU A 74 18.71 11.31 -9.42
N GLN A 75 18.56 10.66 -10.58
CA GLN A 75 17.74 11.19 -11.67
C GLN A 75 16.26 11.33 -11.28
N THR A 76 15.72 10.32 -10.59
CA THR A 76 14.32 10.30 -10.16
C THR A 76 14.10 11.35 -9.07
N PHE A 77 15.00 11.46 -8.10
CA PHE A 77 14.80 12.30 -6.92
C PHE A 77 15.25 13.77 -7.06
N CYS A 78 15.99 14.12 -8.12
CA CYS A 78 16.38 15.50 -8.43
C CYS A 78 15.33 16.30 -9.22
N THR A 79 14.24 15.67 -9.68
CA THR A 79 13.15 16.38 -10.37
C THR A 79 12.11 16.93 -9.39
N PRO A 80 11.52 18.12 -9.62
CA PRO A 80 10.48 18.67 -8.77
C PRO A 80 9.29 17.72 -8.62
N ALA A 81 8.76 17.57 -7.41
CA ALA A 81 7.56 16.77 -7.19
C ALA A 81 6.34 17.49 -7.79
N LYS A 82 5.35 16.74 -8.30
CA LYS A 82 4.04 17.27 -8.66
C LYS A 82 3.02 16.56 -7.77
N THR A 83 2.42 17.28 -6.84
CA THR A 83 1.33 16.73 -6.02
C THR A 83 -0.01 17.12 -6.60
N HIS A 84 -0.89 16.14 -6.69
CA HIS A 84 -2.32 16.37 -6.60
C HIS A 84 -2.71 16.05 -5.15
N SER A 85 -2.79 17.05 -4.27
CA SER A 85 -3.29 16.85 -2.91
C SER A 85 -4.78 16.55 -3.00
N ARG A 86 -5.17 15.33 -2.70
CA ARG A 86 -6.57 14.92 -2.61
C ARG A 86 -6.82 14.33 -1.22
N HIS A 87 -7.95 14.69 -0.64
CA HIS A 87 -8.24 14.47 0.77
C HIS A 87 -8.83 13.06 0.99
N LEU A 88 -8.24 12.29 1.89
CA LEU A 88 -8.75 10.99 2.33
C LEU A 88 -8.88 11.02 3.85
N ASP A 89 -10.06 10.72 4.37
CA ASP A 89 -10.26 10.59 5.82
C ASP A 89 -9.72 9.21 6.27
N PRO A 90 -8.65 9.17 7.09
CA PRO A 90 -8.07 7.92 7.53
C PRO A 90 -8.98 7.12 8.49
N ARG A 91 -10.02 7.74 9.07
CA ARG A 91 -10.98 7.08 9.96
C ARG A 91 -12.06 6.31 9.21
N ASP A 92 -12.44 6.81 8.04
CA ASP A 92 -13.41 6.16 7.16
C ASP A 92 -12.91 6.13 5.70
N PRO A 93 -11.88 5.31 5.42
CA PRO A 93 -11.27 5.28 4.10
C PRO A 93 -12.24 4.74 3.03
N TYR A 94 -13.17 3.85 3.41
CA TYR A 94 -14.10 3.20 2.49
C TYR A 94 -15.20 4.13 1.97
N SER A 95 -15.48 5.25 2.65
CA SER A 95 -16.37 6.30 2.15
C SER A 95 -15.84 7.03 0.92
N SER A 96 -14.52 6.96 0.67
CA SER A 96 -13.88 7.69 -0.42
C SER A 96 -13.63 6.79 -1.64
N PRO A 97 -14.09 7.18 -2.84
CA PRO A 97 -13.71 6.51 -4.10
C PRO A 97 -12.20 6.43 -4.31
N MET A 98 -11.44 7.35 -3.69
CA MET A 98 -9.98 7.34 -3.76
C MET A 98 -9.36 6.13 -3.10
N PHE A 99 -9.95 5.63 -2.01
CA PHE A 99 -9.40 4.46 -1.34
C PHE A 99 -9.51 3.23 -2.24
N SER A 100 -10.55 3.13 -3.06
CA SER A 100 -10.66 2.09 -4.08
C SER A 100 -9.58 2.20 -5.15
N ASP A 101 -9.21 3.42 -5.59
CA ASP A 101 -8.08 3.63 -6.51
C ASP A 101 -6.75 3.23 -5.87
N VAL A 102 -6.53 3.62 -4.60
CA VAL A 102 -5.35 3.22 -3.81
C VAL A 102 -5.25 1.70 -3.74
N MET A 103 -6.35 1.01 -3.40
CA MET A 103 -6.40 -0.45 -3.38
C MET A 103 -6.11 -1.06 -4.76
N GLY A 104 -6.67 -0.49 -5.83
CA GLY A 104 -6.42 -0.96 -7.20
C GLY A 104 -4.95 -0.86 -7.60
N ARG A 105 -4.30 0.28 -7.34
CA ARG A 105 -2.87 0.49 -7.59
C ARG A 105 -1.99 -0.40 -6.71
N THR A 106 -2.43 -0.63 -5.48
CA THR A 106 -1.77 -1.55 -4.54
C THR A 106 -1.75 -2.98 -5.07
N LEU A 107 -2.86 -3.43 -5.64
CA LEU A 107 -2.95 -4.75 -6.28
C LEU A 107 -2.08 -4.84 -7.53
N GLN A 108 -2.05 -3.80 -8.36
CA GLN A 108 -1.17 -3.75 -9.54
C GLN A 108 0.31 -3.81 -9.15
N ALA A 109 0.71 -3.04 -8.12
CA ALA A 109 2.07 -3.07 -7.60
C ALA A 109 2.46 -4.47 -7.12
N LYS A 110 1.57 -5.13 -6.35
CA LYS A 110 1.77 -6.53 -5.95
C LYS A 110 2.00 -7.44 -7.15
N VAL A 111 1.11 -7.40 -8.15
CA VAL A 111 1.20 -8.26 -9.34
C VAL A 111 2.54 -8.10 -10.06
N LEU A 112 3.04 -6.87 -10.20
CA LEU A 112 4.33 -6.61 -10.83
C LEU A 112 5.51 -7.06 -9.95
N THR A 113 5.40 -6.92 -8.62
CA THR A 113 6.49 -7.30 -7.71
C THR A 113 6.63 -8.81 -7.53
N VAL A 114 5.52 -9.56 -7.54
CA VAL A 114 5.52 -11.03 -7.41
C VAL A 114 5.27 -11.71 -8.76
N ASP A 115 5.68 -11.07 -9.85
CA ASP A 115 5.37 -11.55 -11.19
C ASP A 115 6.06 -12.89 -11.47
N GLU A 116 5.28 -13.97 -11.35
CA GLU A 116 5.71 -15.34 -11.71
C GLU A 116 5.51 -15.63 -13.21
N THR A 117 4.95 -14.68 -13.98
CA THR A 117 4.53 -14.89 -15.37
C THR A 117 5.48 -14.32 -16.42
N GLY A 118 6.44 -13.48 -16.02
CA GLY A 118 7.37 -12.80 -16.94
C GLY A 118 6.73 -11.60 -17.67
N GLN A 119 5.55 -11.15 -17.26
CA GLN A 119 4.91 -9.94 -17.80
C GLN A 119 5.77 -8.69 -17.56
N LEU A 120 6.45 -8.60 -16.43
CA LEU A 120 7.35 -7.50 -16.11
C LEU A 120 8.54 -7.50 -17.08
N ASP A 121 9.10 -8.67 -17.38
CA ASP A 121 10.20 -8.82 -18.34
C ASP A 121 9.76 -8.45 -19.76
N GLU A 122 8.56 -8.88 -20.18
CA GLU A 122 7.99 -8.48 -21.47
C GLU A 122 7.77 -6.96 -21.56
N MET A 123 7.26 -6.35 -20.48
CA MET A 123 7.06 -4.90 -20.40
C MET A 123 8.39 -4.15 -20.47
N ASN A 124 9.40 -4.59 -19.71
CA ASN A 124 10.73 -4.01 -19.71
C ASN A 124 11.40 -4.14 -21.08
N ALA A 125 11.33 -5.31 -21.70
CA ALA A 125 11.87 -5.56 -23.03
C ALA A 125 11.21 -4.69 -24.11
N SER A 126 9.91 -4.40 -23.97
CA SER A 126 9.16 -3.55 -24.92
C SER A 126 9.65 -2.10 -24.99
N VAL A 127 10.25 -1.61 -23.90
CA VAL A 127 10.80 -0.24 -23.81
C VAL A 127 12.34 -0.23 -23.86
N GLY A 128 12.97 -1.37 -24.11
CA GLY A 128 14.42 -1.49 -24.34
C GLY A 128 15.24 -1.91 -23.12
N TYR A 129 14.62 -2.23 -21.99
CA TYR A 129 15.29 -2.77 -20.80
C TYR A 129 15.29 -4.31 -20.89
N ARG A 130 16.30 -4.89 -21.56
CA ARG A 130 16.40 -6.35 -21.77
C ARG A 130 17.28 -7.07 -20.76
N ASP A 131 18.16 -6.35 -20.07
CA ASP A 131 19.23 -6.89 -19.23
C ASP A 131 19.22 -6.26 -17.81
N ASP A 132 18.06 -5.85 -17.30
CA ASP A 132 17.96 -5.33 -15.93
C ASP A 132 17.91 -6.49 -14.92
N ASP A 133 19.09 -6.94 -14.47
CA ASP A 133 19.31 -8.05 -13.52
C ASP A 133 18.85 -7.75 -12.06
N GLY A 134 17.76 -7.02 -11.89
CA GLY A 134 17.25 -6.60 -10.58
C GLY A 134 16.18 -7.51 -10.03
N GLU A 135 16.54 -8.67 -9.48
CA GLU A 135 15.57 -9.52 -8.76
C GLU A 135 15.12 -8.85 -7.45
N PHE A 136 13.82 -8.97 -7.12
CA PHE A 136 13.32 -8.58 -5.81
C PHE A 136 13.73 -9.61 -4.77
N GLY A 137 14.35 -9.16 -3.67
CA GLY A 137 14.65 -10.07 -2.57
C GLY A 137 13.39 -10.55 -1.83
N ASP A 138 13.48 -11.69 -1.16
CA ASP A 138 12.41 -12.33 -0.37
C ASP A 138 11.58 -11.37 0.51
N GLU A 139 12.22 -10.36 1.10
CA GLU A 139 11.56 -9.41 1.99
C GLU A 139 10.55 -8.53 1.23
N ILE A 140 10.93 -8.09 0.03
CA ILE A 140 10.10 -7.28 -0.85
C ILE A 140 8.89 -8.10 -1.29
N GLU A 141 9.11 -9.34 -1.72
CA GLU A 141 8.02 -10.25 -2.14
C GLU A 141 7.06 -10.59 -0.98
N LYS A 142 7.60 -10.86 0.21
CA LYS A 142 6.78 -11.12 1.41
C LYS A 142 5.91 -9.91 1.77
N LEU A 143 6.44 -8.69 1.67
CA LEU A 143 5.68 -7.48 1.93
C LEU A 143 4.66 -7.18 0.82
N ALA A 144 5.04 -7.36 -0.43
CA ALA A 144 4.13 -7.24 -1.57
C ALA A 144 2.95 -8.19 -1.43
N ASN A 145 3.17 -9.41 -0.94
CA ASN A 145 2.10 -10.37 -0.67
C ASN A 145 1.12 -9.96 0.43
N ARG A 146 1.46 -8.96 1.25
CA ARG A 146 0.58 -8.43 2.31
C ARG A 146 -0.23 -7.21 1.88
N LEU A 147 0.03 -6.66 0.70
CA LEU A 147 -0.58 -5.42 0.21
C LEU A 147 -2.10 -5.50 -0.01
N ASP A 148 -2.64 -6.69 -0.29
CA ASP A 148 -4.08 -6.93 -0.51
C ASP A 148 -4.81 -7.37 0.77
N VAL A 149 -4.12 -7.47 1.91
CA VAL A 149 -4.73 -7.89 3.17
C VAL A 149 -5.34 -6.68 3.88
N CYS A 150 -6.65 -6.48 3.80
CA CYS A 150 -7.32 -5.49 4.65
C CYS A 150 -7.46 -6.03 6.09
N SER A 151 -6.59 -5.60 7.00
CA SER A 151 -6.68 -6.01 8.40
C SER A 151 -7.88 -5.36 9.11
N GLY A 152 -8.59 -6.14 9.93
CA GLY A 152 -9.43 -5.62 11.01
C GLY A 152 -10.91 -5.39 10.72
N GLY A 153 -11.41 -5.67 9.51
CA GLY A 153 -12.83 -5.42 9.19
C GLY A 153 -13.33 -6.06 7.91
N CYS A 154 -14.54 -5.72 7.52
CA CYS A 154 -15.15 -6.12 6.26
C CYS A 154 -14.30 -5.61 5.10
N ALA A 155 -13.81 -6.50 4.24
CA ALA A 155 -12.99 -6.11 3.09
C ALA A 155 -13.72 -5.22 2.08
N ALA A 156 -15.06 -5.25 2.07
CA ALA A 156 -15.85 -4.41 1.19
C ALA A 156 -16.12 -3.01 1.76
N CYS A 157 -16.33 -2.89 3.07
CA CYS A 157 -16.88 -1.67 3.69
C CYS A 157 -16.22 -1.25 5.01
N GLY A 158 -15.12 -1.89 5.40
CA GLY A 158 -14.36 -1.59 6.63
C GLY A 158 -14.98 -2.03 7.95
N ARG A 159 -16.32 -2.14 8.05
CA ARG A 159 -17.01 -2.47 9.30
C ARG A 159 -16.40 -3.67 10.04
N ASP A 160 -16.13 -3.49 11.32
CA ASP A 160 -15.55 -4.49 12.23
C ASP A 160 -16.58 -5.53 12.71
N ARG A 161 -17.87 -5.30 12.46
CA ARG A 161 -18.97 -6.17 12.89
C ARG A 161 -20.07 -6.29 11.85
N ARG A 162 -20.82 -7.39 11.95
CA ARG A 162 -22.06 -7.62 11.20
C ARG A 162 -23.25 -7.00 11.93
N GLY A 163 -24.26 -6.55 11.18
CA GLY A 163 -25.53 -6.10 11.73
C GLY A 163 -26.17 -7.15 12.65
N GLY A 164 -26.55 -6.72 13.85
CA GLY A 164 -27.15 -7.57 14.89
C GLY A 164 -26.15 -8.34 15.76
N GLY A 165 -24.90 -7.86 15.91
CA GLY A 165 -23.93 -8.42 16.86
C GLY A 165 -23.34 -9.78 16.49
N ARG A 166 -23.61 -10.27 15.27
CA ARG A 166 -23.05 -11.53 14.77
C ARG A 166 -21.58 -11.39 14.36
N GLY A 167 -20.85 -12.50 14.38
CA GLY A 167 -19.49 -12.56 13.84
C GLY A 167 -19.43 -12.25 12.34
N MET A 168 -18.28 -11.76 11.87
CA MET A 168 -18.03 -11.53 10.45
C MET A 168 -18.00 -12.84 9.66
N ILE A 169 -18.43 -12.78 8.41
CA ILE A 169 -18.37 -13.89 7.46
C ILE A 169 -16.95 -13.96 6.93
N VAL A 170 -16.25 -15.07 7.16
CA VAL A 170 -14.88 -15.25 6.66
C VAL A 170 -14.88 -15.97 5.31
N CYS A 171 -13.82 -15.76 4.52
CA CYS A 171 -13.56 -16.62 3.36
C CYS A 171 -13.33 -18.05 3.85
N ALA A 172 -14.02 -19.03 3.27
CA ALA A 172 -13.91 -20.42 3.70
C ALA A 172 -12.58 -21.08 3.29
N ARG A 173 -11.92 -20.55 2.24
CA ARG A 173 -10.64 -21.06 1.73
C ARG A 173 -9.46 -20.55 2.56
N TRP A 174 -9.22 -19.24 2.51
CA TRP A 174 -8.07 -18.63 3.21
C TRP A 174 -8.39 -18.21 4.65
N LYS A 175 -9.65 -17.88 5.00
CA LYS A 175 -10.03 -17.31 6.30
C LYS A 175 -9.41 -15.94 6.63
N GLY A 176 -8.51 -15.41 5.79
CA GLY A 176 -7.90 -14.09 5.97
C GLY A 176 -8.86 -12.93 5.71
N GLU A 177 -9.74 -13.06 4.72
CA GLU A 177 -10.67 -11.98 4.33
C GLU A 177 -12.04 -12.14 5.01
N LYS A 178 -12.56 -11.02 5.54
CA LYS A 178 -13.79 -10.96 6.33
C LYS A 178 -14.81 -10.07 5.65
N TYR A 179 -16.10 -10.36 5.81
CA TYR A 179 -17.21 -9.59 5.25
C TYR A 179 -18.31 -9.44 6.30
N CYS A 180 -18.90 -8.25 6.40
CA CYS A 180 -20.03 -8.03 7.28
C CYS A 180 -21.34 -8.62 6.71
N GLU A 181 -21.46 -8.77 5.38
CA GLU A 181 -22.66 -9.33 4.73
C GLU A 181 -22.29 -10.29 3.59
N ALA A 182 -23.18 -11.25 3.32
CA ALA A 182 -22.96 -12.25 2.28
C ALA A 182 -23.04 -11.66 0.87
N GLU A 183 -23.74 -10.53 0.70
CA GLU A 183 -23.80 -9.78 -0.54
C GLU A 183 -22.44 -9.16 -0.87
N TRP A 184 -21.83 -8.43 0.07
CA TRP A 184 -20.48 -7.89 -0.06
C TRP A 184 -19.44 -8.95 -0.45
N LYS A 185 -19.51 -10.14 0.16
CA LYS A 185 -18.66 -11.27 -0.21
C LYS A 185 -18.88 -11.70 -1.67
N ARG A 186 -20.12 -11.76 -2.15
CA ARG A 186 -20.45 -12.15 -3.53
C ARG A 186 -19.98 -11.12 -4.54
N GLU A 187 -20.16 -9.83 -4.26
CA GLU A 187 -19.70 -8.75 -5.14
C GLU A 187 -18.18 -8.74 -5.28
N ARG A 188 -17.46 -8.80 -4.16
CA ARG A 188 -15.99 -8.79 -4.14
C ARG A 188 -15.36 -10.13 -4.55
N TRP A 189 -16.14 -11.21 -4.64
CA TRP A 189 -15.62 -12.55 -4.95
C TRP A 189 -14.83 -12.60 -6.25
N LYS A 190 -15.23 -11.83 -7.28
CA LYS A 190 -14.53 -11.82 -8.58
C LYS A 190 -13.08 -11.31 -8.47
N GLU A 191 -12.84 -10.34 -7.60
CA GLU A 191 -11.52 -9.79 -7.32
C GLU A 191 -10.77 -10.68 -6.33
N HIS A 192 -11.42 -10.99 -5.21
CA HIS A 192 -10.87 -11.84 -4.16
C HIS A 192 -10.36 -13.18 -4.69
N LYS A 193 -11.12 -13.87 -5.56
CA LYS A 193 -10.74 -15.20 -6.06
C LYS A 193 -9.42 -15.22 -6.84
N LYS A 194 -8.94 -14.07 -7.35
CA LYS A 194 -7.64 -13.98 -8.05
C LYS A 194 -6.47 -14.11 -7.07
N GLY A 195 -6.62 -13.59 -5.85
CA GLY A 195 -5.63 -13.68 -4.77
C GLY A 195 -5.96 -14.73 -3.70
N CYS A 196 -7.13 -15.37 -3.78
CA CYS A 196 -7.59 -16.36 -2.82
C CYS A 196 -6.78 -17.66 -2.94
N ARG A 197 -5.71 -17.78 -2.15
CA ARG A 197 -4.89 -18.99 -2.08
C ARG A 197 -5.57 -20.03 -1.18
N SER A 198 -5.58 -21.28 -1.62
CA SER A 198 -6.22 -22.40 -0.91
C SER A 198 -5.42 -22.90 0.29
N ASP A 199 -4.17 -22.47 0.45
CA ASP A 199 -3.26 -22.99 1.46
C ASP A 199 -2.71 -21.87 2.35
N VAL A 200 -3.38 -21.66 3.48
CA VAL A 200 -2.63 -21.51 4.72
C VAL A 200 -3.05 -22.71 5.54
N GLY A 201 -2.25 -23.77 5.45
CA GLY A 201 -2.34 -24.90 6.36
C GLY A 201 -2.49 -24.35 7.77
N ALA A 202 -3.43 -24.90 8.54
CA ALA A 202 -3.58 -24.60 9.94
C ALA A 202 -2.23 -24.83 10.62
N VAL A 203 -1.48 -23.76 10.87
CA VAL A 203 -0.45 -23.77 11.89
C VAL A 203 -1.22 -23.81 13.19
N ALA A 204 -1.32 -25.02 13.73
CA ALA A 204 -1.85 -25.31 15.05
C ALA A 204 -0.98 -24.64 16.12
#